data_AF-A0A6B2SU02-F1
#
_entry.id   AF-A0A6B2SU02-F1
#
_cell.length_a   1.000
_cell.length_b   1.000
_cell.length_c   1.000
_cell.angle_alpha   90.00
_cell.angle_beta   90.00
_cell.angle_gamma   90.00
#
_symmetry.space_group_name_H-M   'P 1'
#
loop_
_entity.id
_entity.type
_entity.pdbx_description
1 polymer ?
#
loop_
_entity_poly.entity_id
_entity_poly.type
_entity_poly.pdbx_seq_one_letter_code
_entity_poly.pdbx_strand_id
1 'polypeptide(L)'
;MSALAPSPLAIVDAEPLPRQEEVLTDAALAFVAELHRLFTPRRDELLARRAERRAEIARTSTLDFLPETAAVREDDSWKVAPAPAALNDRRVEITGPTDRKMTINALNSGAKVWLADFEDASAPTWENVVLGQLNLTDAYERRIDFTDERTGKSYAL
;
A
#
# COMPACT_ATOMS: atom_id res chain seq x y z
N MET A 1 -20.43 -2.62 -24.15
CA MET A 1 -19.95 -3.77 -23.36
C MET A 1 -20.27 -3.48 -21.90
N SER A 2 -20.94 -4.41 -21.22
CA SER A 2 -21.36 -4.24 -19.82
C SER A 2 -20.13 -4.01 -18.96
N ALA A 3 -20.16 -2.98 -18.09
CA ALA A 3 -19.22 -2.90 -16.98
C ALA A 3 -19.24 -4.28 -16.28
N LEU A 4 -18.05 -4.84 -16.01
CA LEU A 4 -17.93 -6.03 -15.18
C LEU A 4 -18.74 -5.75 -13.90
N ALA A 5 -19.66 -6.67 -13.58
CA ALA A 5 -20.42 -6.55 -12.34
C ALA A 5 -19.43 -6.39 -11.19
N PRO A 6 -19.69 -5.48 -10.23
CA PRO A 6 -18.82 -5.33 -9.06
C PRO A 6 -18.58 -6.71 -8.45
N SER A 7 -17.35 -6.97 -8.00
CA SER A 7 -17.03 -8.20 -7.29
C SER A 7 -18.12 -8.47 -6.25
N PRO A 8 -18.72 -9.68 -6.24
CA PRO A 8 -19.79 -9.97 -5.31
C PRO A 8 -19.28 -9.72 -3.90
N LEU A 9 -20.11 -9.07 -3.07
CA LEU A 9 -19.80 -8.85 -1.68
C LEU A 9 -19.60 -10.21 -1.02
N ALA A 10 -18.37 -10.49 -0.59
CA ALA A 10 -18.05 -11.66 0.20
C ALA A 10 -18.03 -11.24 1.67
N ILE A 11 -18.92 -11.83 2.46
CA ILE A 11 -18.81 -11.75 3.92
C ILE A 11 -17.85 -12.84 4.32
N VAL A 12 -16.71 -12.46 4.90
CA VAL A 12 -15.72 -13.38 5.44
C VAL A 12 -15.73 -13.19 6.94
N ASP A 13 -16.12 -14.23 7.67
CA ASP A 13 -15.98 -14.26 9.12
C ASP A 13 -14.50 -14.50 9.45
N ALA A 14 -13.88 -13.54 10.13
CA ALA A 14 -12.54 -13.66 10.67
C ALA A 14 -12.64 -13.60 12.20
N GLU A 15 -11.82 -14.41 12.89
CA GLU A 15 -11.71 -14.34 14.33
C GLU A 15 -11.29 -12.91 14.76
N PRO A 16 -11.93 -12.32 15.77
CA PRO A 16 -11.57 -11.00 16.26
C PRO A 16 -10.10 -10.93 16.68
N LEU A 17 -9.38 -9.94 16.13
CA LEU A 17 -7.99 -9.70 16.49
C LEU A 17 -7.89 -8.74 17.68
N PRO A 18 -6.85 -8.85 18.54
CA PRO A 18 -6.64 -7.89 19.61
C PRO A 18 -6.50 -6.46 19.07
N ARG A 19 -7.20 -5.50 19.70
CA ARG A 19 -7.16 -4.06 19.38
C ARG A 19 -7.60 -3.70 17.96
N GLN A 20 -8.24 -4.60 17.21
CA GLN A 20 -8.68 -4.30 15.83
C GLN A 20 -9.67 -3.14 15.74
N GLU A 21 -10.43 -2.89 16.81
CA GLU A 21 -11.38 -1.78 16.93
C GLU A 21 -10.70 -0.41 16.87
N GLU A 22 -9.40 -0.31 17.18
CA GLU A 22 -8.62 0.93 17.00
C GLU A 22 -8.39 1.25 15.50
N VAL A 23 -8.39 0.22 14.65
CA VAL A 23 -8.21 0.35 13.19
C VAL A 23 -9.56 0.41 12.49
N LEU A 24 -10.47 -0.52 12.83
CA LEU A 24 -11.77 -0.73 12.19
C LEU A 24 -12.88 0.07 12.90
N THR A 25 -12.59 1.33 13.21
CA THR A 25 -13.59 2.24 13.78
C THR A 25 -14.74 2.49 12.79
N ASP A 26 -15.93 2.84 13.28
CA ASP A 26 -17.07 3.19 12.42
C ASP A 26 -16.72 4.28 11.40
N ALA A 27 -15.92 5.27 11.81
CA ALA A 27 -15.47 6.35 10.94
C ALA A 27 -14.51 5.86 9.84
N ALA A 28 -13.53 4.99 10.19
CA ALA A 28 -12.61 4.41 9.23
C ALA A 28 -13.34 3.51 8.22
N LEU A 29 -14.28 2.69 8.69
CA LEU A 29 -15.10 1.84 7.84
C LEU A 29 -16.00 2.65 6.91
N ALA A 30 -16.63 3.71 7.42
CA ALA A 30 -17.43 4.62 6.59
C ALA A 30 -16.59 5.28 5.50
N PHE A 31 -15.38 5.74 5.83
CA PHE A 31 -14.45 6.33 4.88
C PHE A 31 -14.00 5.34 3.79
N VAL A 32 -13.57 4.13 4.16
CA VAL A 32 -13.19 3.09 3.19
C VAL A 32 -14.37 2.71 2.30
N ALA A 33 -15.60 2.64 2.84
CA ALA A 33 -16.80 2.38 2.06
C ALA A 33 -17.08 3.50 1.04
N GLU A 34 -16.83 4.76 1.38
CA GLU A 34 -16.95 5.87 0.44
C GLU A 34 -15.90 5.79 -0.68
N LEU A 35 -14.63 5.55 -0.34
CA LEU A 35 -13.57 5.33 -1.33
C LEU A 35 -13.92 4.17 -2.29
N HIS A 36 -14.43 3.07 -1.74
CA HIS A 36 -14.85 1.92 -2.52
C HIS A 36 -15.93 2.30 -3.54
N ARG A 37 -17.00 2.98 -3.09
CA ARG A 37 -18.10 3.41 -3.98
C ARG A 37 -17.61 4.37 -5.07
N LEU A 38 -16.71 5.28 -4.73
CA LEU A 38 -16.22 6.31 -5.64
C LEU A 38 -15.26 5.74 -6.70
N PHE A 39 -14.32 4.87 -6.31
CA PHE A 39 -13.20 4.50 -7.17
C PHE A 39 -13.26 3.10 -7.77
N THR A 40 -14.07 2.18 -7.23
CA THR A 40 -14.19 0.81 -7.77
C THR A 40 -14.60 0.78 -9.25
N PRO A 41 -15.58 1.58 -9.73
CA PRO A 41 -15.95 1.55 -11.15
C PRO A 41 -14.78 1.87 -12.09
N ARG A 42 -13.96 2.88 -11.73
CA ARG A 42 -12.79 3.26 -12.52
C ARG A 42 -11.68 2.21 -12.44
N ARG A 43 -11.45 1.63 -11.27
CA ARG A 43 -10.50 0.52 -11.10
C ARG A 43 -10.86 -0.65 -12.02
N ASP A 44 -12.12 -1.02 -12.07
CA ASP A 44 -12.60 -2.16 -12.86
C ASP A 44 -12.48 -1.88 -14.37
N GLU A 45 -12.78 -0.65 -14.82
CA GLU A 45 -12.52 -0.22 -16.20
C GLU A 45 -11.02 -0.34 -16.55
N LEU A 46 -10.12 0.10 -15.66
CA LEU A 46 -8.68 0.01 -15.90
C LEU A 46 -8.18 -1.44 -15.95
N LEU A 47 -8.75 -2.34 -15.16
CA LEU A 47 -8.42 -3.77 -15.22
C LEU A 47 -8.86 -4.40 -16.55
N ALA A 48 -10.03 -4.03 -17.07
CA ALA A 48 -10.48 -4.45 -18.41
C ALA A 48 -9.54 -3.93 -19.50
N ARG A 49 -9.18 -2.63 -19.45
CA ARG A 49 -8.23 -2.01 -20.39
C ARG A 49 -6.84 -2.66 -20.35
N ARG A 50 -6.38 -3.15 -19.19
CA ARG A 50 -5.12 -3.91 -19.10
C ARG A 50 -5.19 -5.21 -19.91
N ALA A 51 -6.31 -5.93 -19.88
CA ALA A 51 -6.50 -7.14 -20.67
C ALA A 51 -6.51 -6.84 -22.17
N GLU A 52 -7.22 -5.79 -22.59
CA GLU A 52 -7.25 -5.33 -23.98
C GLU A 52 -5.85 -4.95 -24.48
N ARG A 53 -5.12 -4.14 -23.71
CA ARG A 53 -3.77 -3.71 -24.06
C ARG A 53 -2.81 -4.90 -24.14
N ARG A 54 -2.92 -5.87 -23.24
CA ARG A 54 -2.12 -7.11 -23.29
C ARG A 54 -2.38 -7.89 -24.58
N ALA A 55 -3.64 -8.02 -25.00
CA ALA A 55 -4.00 -8.70 -26.24
C ALA A 55 -3.48 -7.96 -27.49
N GLU A 56 -3.54 -6.63 -27.48
CA GLU A 56 -2.98 -5.80 -28.55
C GLU A 56 -1.46 -6.00 -28.67
N ILE A 57 -0.73 -5.91 -27.54
CA ILE A 57 0.73 -6.12 -27.51
C ILE A 57 1.09 -7.52 -28.00
N ALA A 58 0.33 -8.55 -27.59
CA ALA A 58 0.57 -9.92 -28.07
C ALA A 58 0.41 -10.02 -29.59
N ARG A 59 -0.58 -9.32 -30.16
CA ARG A 59 -0.84 -9.32 -31.61
C ARG A 59 0.20 -8.54 -32.40
N THR A 60 0.62 -7.37 -31.91
CA THR A 60 1.54 -6.49 -32.65
C THR A 60 3.00 -6.78 -32.33
N SER A 61 3.29 -7.41 -31.20
CA SER A 61 4.64 -7.63 -30.66
C SER A 61 5.47 -6.34 -30.56
N THR A 62 4.81 -5.21 -30.31
CA THR A 62 5.43 -3.87 -30.25
C THR A 62 5.07 -3.15 -28.98
N LEU A 63 6.07 -2.49 -28.39
CA LEU A 63 5.93 -1.49 -27.34
C LEU A 63 6.67 -0.25 -27.81
N ASP A 64 5.99 0.89 -27.82
CA ASP A 64 6.58 2.17 -28.20
C ASP A 64 5.89 3.31 -27.46
N PHE A 65 6.49 4.51 -27.50
CA PHE A 65 5.92 5.72 -26.95
C PHE A 65 4.64 6.10 -27.66
N LEU A 66 3.64 6.55 -26.89
CA LEU A 66 2.38 7.03 -27.45
C LEU A 66 2.59 8.37 -28.17
N PRO A 67 2.23 8.49 -29.46
CA PRO A 67 2.31 9.77 -30.18
C PRO A 67 1.43 10.84 -29.54
N GLU A 68 0.26 10.48 -29.00
CA GLU A 68 -0.68 11.44 -28.41
C GLU A 68 -0.14 12.15 -27.14
N THR A 69 0.90 11.60 -26.50
CA THR A 69 1.54 12.22 -25.32
C THR A 69 2.92 12.81 -25.60
N ALA A 70 3.30 12.95 -26.88
CA ALA A 70 4.59 13.56 -27.27
C ALA A 70 4.76 14.97 -26.70
N ALA A 71 3.74 15.81 -26.82
CA ALA A 71 3.77 17.18 -26.31
C ALA A 71 4.06 17.27 -24.80
N VAL A 72 3.63 16.29 -24.00
CA VAL A 72 3.94 16.26 -22.55
C VAL A 72 5.40 15.88 -22.30
N ARG A 73 5.98 14.98 -23.11
CA ARG A 73 7.37 14.55 -22.96
C ARG A 73 8.37 15.59 -23.47
N GLU A 74 7.96 16.35 -24.48
CA GLU A 74 8.80 17.36 -25.16
C GLU A 74 8.74 18.73 -24.47
N ASP A 75 7.75 18.96 -23.60
CA ASP A 75 7.65 20.19 -22.81
C ASP A 75 8.61 20.15 -21.61
N ASP A 76 9.69 20.93 -21.67
CA ASP A 76 10.70 21.07 -20.61
C ASP A 76 10.32 22.10 -19.53
N SER A 77 9.19 22.79 -19.71
CA SER A 77 8.76 23.86 -18.81
C SER A 77 8.05 23.35 -17.55
N TRP A 78 7.43 22.16 -17.61
CA TRP A 78 6.70 21.60 -16.48
C TRP A 78 7.61 20.75 -15.59
N LYS A 79 7.28 20.73 -14.29
CA LYS A 79 7.90 19.86 -13.29
C LYS A 79 6.83 19.34 -12.34
N VAL A 80 7.11 18.22 -11.68
CA VAL A 80 6.29 17.75 -10.55
C VAL A 80 6.30 18.78 -9.41
N ALA A 81 5.29 18.71 -8.54
CA ALA A 81 5.27 19.51 -7.32
C ALA A 81 6.51 19.23 -6.45
N PRO A 82 7.04 20.24 -5.71
CA PRO A 82 8.20 20.04 -4.87
C PRO A 82 7.92 18.98 -3.79
N ALA A 83 8.91 18.14 -3.53
CA ALA A 83 8.81 17.14 -2.47
C ALA A 83 8.87 17.80 -1.08
N PRO A 84 8.15 17.26 -0.08
CA PRO A 84 8.36 17.63 1.32
C PRO A 84 9.82 17.44 1.73
N ALA A 85 10.31 18.28 2.66
CA ALA A 85 11.71 18.26 3.10
C ALA A 85 12.20 16.87 3.55
N ALA A 86 11.33 16.10 4.22
CA ALA A 86 11.62 14.75 4.68
C ALA A 86 11.92 13.75 3.54
N LEU A 87 11.53 14.04 2.30
CA LEU A 87 11.72 13.18 1.12
C LEU A 87 12.84 13.66 0.20
N ASN A 88 13.59 14.71 0.56
CA ASN A 88 14.71 15.22 -0.24
C ASN A 88 15.98 14.36 -0.12
N ASP A 89 16.13 13.60 0.97
CA ASP A 89 17.26 12.67 1.16
C ASP A 89 16.74 11.24 1.31
N ARG A 90 16.74 10.50 0.20
CA ARG A 90 16.28 9.11 0.09
C ARG A 90 17.42 8.16 -0.31
N ARG A 91 18.66 8.50 0.10
CA ARG A 91 19.88 7.82 -0.37
C ARG A 91 19.92 6.31 -0.11
N VAL A 92 19.24 5.85 0.94
CA VAL A 92 19.06 4.44 1.30
C VAL A 92 17.64 4.28 1.84
N GLU A 93 16.91 3.35 1.26
CA GLU A 93 15.59 2.92 1.70
C GLU A 93 15.63 1.45 2.04
N ILE A 94 15.01 1.06 3.15
CA ILE A 94 14.81 -0.34 3.51
C ILE A 94 13.35 -0.70 3.25
N THR A 95 13.10 -1.91 2.75
CA THR A 95 11.74 -2.43 2.57
C THR A 95 11.52 -3.59 3.53
N GLY A 96 10.27 -3.79 3.96
CA GLY A 96 9.94 -4.92 4.81
C GLY A 96 8.47 -4.89 5.25
N PRO A 97 7.97 -6.05 5.72
CA PRO A 97 6.59 -6.19 6.15
C PRO A 97 6.29 -5.33 7.38
N THR A 98 5.01 -5.17 7.67
CA THR A 98 4.49 -4.41 8.83
C THR A 98 4.34 -5.26 10.09
N ASP A 99 5.05 -6.39 10.21
CA ASP A 99 5.09 -7.10 11.49
C ASP A 99 5.79 -6.25 12.56
N ARG A 100 5.42 -6.46 13.82
CA ARG A 100 5.76 -5.55 14.91
C ARG A 100 7.27 -5.43 15.13
N LYS A 101 7.99 -6.55 15.08
CA LYS A 101 9.45 -6.59 15.27
C LYS A 101 10.18 -5.99 14.07
N MET A 102 9.74 -6.28 12.84
CA MET A 102 10.35 -5.72 11.63
C MET A 102 10.10 -4.22 11.50
N THR A 103 8.92 -3.74 11.89
CA THR A 103 8.62 -2.30 11.98
C THR A 103 9.67 -1.57 12.82
N ILE A 104 9.98 -2.11 14.01
CA ILE A 104 10.99 -1.53 14.92
C ILE A 104 12.38 -1.61 14.30
N ASN A 105 12.77 -2.77 13.77
CA ASN A 105 14.10 -2.96 13.20
C ASN A 105 14.34 -2.09 11.96
N ALA A 106 13.34 -1.93 11.10
CA ALA A 106 13.43 -1.14 9.89
C ALA A 106 13.60 0.35 10.22
N LEU A 107 12.80 0.87 11.15
CA LEU A 107 12.91 2.25 11.61
C LEU A 107 14.22 2.54 12.37
N ASN A 108 14.80 1.53 13.05
CA ASN A 108 16.10 1.63 13.71
C ASN A 108 17.31 1.32 12.81
N SER A 109 17.10 1.01 11.52
CA SER A 109 18.16 0.54 10.61
C SER A 109 19.19 1.61 10.22
N GLY A 110 18.86 2.90 10.42
CA GLY A 110 19.65 4.02 9.92
C GLY A 110 19.39 4.38 8.45
N ALA A 111 18.52 3.63 7.75
CA ALA A 111 17.99 4.04 6.44
C ALA A 111 17.23 5.38 6.55
N LYS A 112 17.14 6.12 5.45
CA LYS A 112 16.41 7.40 5.42
C LYS A 112 14.90 7.19 5.33
N VAL A 113 14.49 6.10 4.70
CA VAL A 113 13.09 5.73 4.50
C VAL A 113 12.94 4.25 4.77
N TRP A 114 11.81 3.90 5.40
CA TRP A 114 11.31 2.53 5.40
C TRP A 114 10.03 2.49 4.57
N LEU A 115 9.98 1.59 3.58
CA LEU A 115 8.76 1.22 2.89
C LEU A 115 8.10 0.08 3.68
N ALA A 116 7.10 0.46 4.47
CA ALA A 116 6.20 -0.45 5.17
C ALA A 116 5.29 -1.17 4.18
N ASP A 117 5.52 -2.47 4.00
CA ASP A 117 4.95 -3.20 2.87
C ASP A 117 3.74 -4.08 3.26
N PHE A 118 2.62 -3.86 2.55
CA PHE A 118 1.41 -4.69 2.58
C PHE A 118 1.22 -5.49 1.28
N GLU A 119 2.20 -5.47 0.39
CA GLU A 119 2.17 -6.12 -0.92
C GLU A 119 3.14 -7.30 -0.95
N ASP A 120 4.13 -7.33 -1.85
CA ASP A 120 4.91 -8.54 -2.15
C ASP A 120 5.72 -9.10 -0.98
N ALA A 121 6.13 -8.28 0.00
CA ALA A 121 6.82 -8.76 1.19
C ALA A 121 5.88 -9.27 2.30
N SER A 122 4.55 -9.22 2.12
CA SER A 122 3.56 -9.56 3.14
C SER A 122 2.50 -10.52 2.62
N ALA A 123 2.31 -11.65 3.31
CA ALA A 123 1.13 -12.48 3.05
C ALA A 123 -0.12 -11.71 3.50
N PRO A 124 -1.13 -11.47 2.63
CA PRO A 124 -2.25 -10.58 2.93
C PRO A 124 -3.33 -11.29 3.77
N THR A 125 -2.95 -11.92 4.88
CA THR A 125 -3.90 -12.47 5.85
C THR A 125 -4.63 -11.32 6.55
N TRP A 126 -5.86 -11.57 7.04
CA TRP A 126 -6.62 -10.58 7.81
C TRP A 126 -5.80 -10.05 9.00
N GLU A 127 -5.13 -10.96 9.71
CA GLU A 127 -4.20 -10.64 10.80
C GLU A 127 -3.10 -9.68 10.37
N ASN A 128 -2.36 -10.00 9.30
CA ASN A 128 -1.24 -9.17 8.86
C ASN A 128 -1.69 -7.78 8.40
N VAL A 129 -2.83 -7.69 7.71
CA VAL A 129 -3.35 -6.40 7.22
C VAL A 129 -3.81 -5.53 8.39
N VAL A 130 -4.65 -6.06 9.29
CA VAL A 130 -5.21 -5.28 10.39
C VAL A 130 -4.15 -4.96 11.45
N LEU A 131 -3.38 -5.95 11.91
CA LEU A 131 -2.31 -5.70 12.88
C LEU A 131 -1.17 -4.88 12.29
N GLY A 132 -0.94 -4.94 10.98
CA GLY A 132 0.00 -4.07 10.30
C GLY A 132 -0.37 -2.60 10.42
N GLN A 133 -1.65 -2.24 10.22
CA GLN A 133 -2.12 -0.86 10.43
C GLN A 133 -1.93 -0.43 11.89
N LEU A 134 -2.24 -1.32 12.84
CA LEU A 134 -2.04 -1.05 14.26
C LEU A 134 -0.56 -0.81 14.61
N ASN A 135 0.35 -1.61 14.04
CA ASN A 135 1.80 -1.44 14.22
C ASN A 135 2.27 -0.10 13.65
N LEU A 136 1.74 0.34 12.51
CA LEU A 136 2.06 1.65 11.94
C LEU A 136 1.54 2.81 12.80
N THR A 137 0.33 2.69 13.37
CA THR A 137 -0.21 3.65 14.33
C THR A 137 0.67 3.74 15.58
N ASP A 138 0.99 2.59 16.20
CA ASP A 138 1.86 2.54 17.38
C ASP A 138 3.27 3.10 17.07
N ALA A 139 3.81 2.85 15.87
CA ALA A 139 5.10 3.39 15.45
C ALA A 139 5.06 4.91 15.27
N TYR A 140 4.01 5.43 14.62
CA TYR A 140 3.79 6.86 14.45
C TYR A 140 3.66 7.59 15.79
N GLU A 141 2.94 6.99 16.74
CA GLU A 141 2.73 7.54 18.08
C GLU A 141 3.89 7.29 19.06
N ARG A 142 4.97 6.62 18.62
CA ARG A 142 6.12 6.23 19.47
C ARG A 142 5.74 5.34 20.65
N ARG A 143 4.77 4.45 20.46
CA ARG A 143 4.29 3.47 21.45
C ARG A 143 4.60 2.01 21.06
N ILE A 144 5.22 1.78 19.90
CA ILE A 144 5.54 0.42 19.46
C ILE A 144 6.73 -0.16 20.24
N ASP A 145 6.53 -1.35 20.76
CA ASP A 145 7.53 -2.15 21.45
C ASP A 145 7.37 -3.64 21.09
N PHE A 146 8.38 -4.44 21.38
CA PHE A 146 8.32 -5.88 21.21
C PHE A 146 9.30 -6.56 22.15
N THR A 147 8.86 -7.60 22.87
CA THR A 147 9.76 -8.46 23.65
C THR A 147 9.72 -9.85 23.05
N ASP A 148 10.89 -10.34 22.64
CA ASP A 148 11.06 -11.68 22.11
C ASP A 148 10.98 -12.70 23.25
N GLU A 149 9.86 -13.41 23.38
CA GLU A 149 9.59 -14.31 24.52
C GLU A 149 10.64 -15.40 24.73
N ARG A 150 11.28 -15.86 23.63
CA ARG A 150 12.29 -16.91 23.69
C ARG A 150 13.63 -16.39 24.23
N THR A 151 14.01 -15.16 23.89
CA THR A 151 15.32 -14.60 24.24
C THR A 151 15.27 -13.58 25.39
N GLY A 152 14.08 -13.08 25.72
CA GLY A 152 13.88 -11.98 26.66
C GLY A 152 14.34 -10.62 26.14
N LYS A 153 14.74 -10.52 24.85
CA LYS A 153 15.24 -9.26 24.29
C LYS A 153 14.08 -8.32 23.94
N SER A 154 14.15 -7.09 24.45
CA SER A 154 13.18 -6.03 24.15
C SER A 154 13.66 -5.10 23.03
N TYR A 155 12.71 -4.58 22.27
CA TYR A 155 12.88 -3.70 21.11
C TYR A 155 11.87 -2.55 21.23
N ALA A 156 12.28 -1.32 20.90
CA ALA A 156 11.43 -0.12 20.88
C ALA A 156 12.03 0.94 19.91
N LEU A 157 11.28 2.00 19.62
CA LEU A 157 11.71 3.17 18.82
C LEU A 157 12.20 4.36 19.65
#